data_AF-A0A1Q3JW84-F1
#
_entry.id   AF-A0A1Q3JW84-F1
#
_cell.length_a   1.000
_cell.length_b   1.000
_cell.length_c   1.000
_cell.angle_alpha   90.00
_cell.angle_beta   90.00
_cell.angle_gamma   90.00
#
_symmetry.space_group_name_H-M   'P 1'
#
loop_
_entity.id
_entity.type
_entity.pdbx_description
1 polymer ?
#
loop_
_entity_poly.entity_id
_entity_poly.type
_entity_poly.pdbx_seq_one_letter_code
_entity_poly.pdbx_strand_id
1 'polypeptide(L)'
;MTGRILSRVLMIAIACVLRVGATQAQDVPGIEICTAEKKMERRTSCLQSNVNFLQGTISRLVTDSGQKIDAANRRIEALETTVAELRKTVAELQEARKKQPQPPVKEGGKDNAKESGK
;
A
#
# COMPACT_ATOMS: atom_id res chain seq x y z
N MET A 1 13.74 -15.26 -11.94
CA MET A 1 12.74 -14.32 -11.36
C MET A 1 12.42 -14.63 -9.90
N THR A 2 12.43 -15.89 -9.48
CA THR A 2 12.21 -16.36 -8.09
C THR A 2 13.18 -15.79 -7.06
N GLY A 3 14.48 -15.66 -7.36
CA GLY A 3 15.47 -15.13 -6.41
C GLY A 3 15.26 -13.65 -6.02
N ARG A 4 14.72 -12.83 -6.94
CA ARG A 4 14.37 -11.43 -6.66
C ARG A 4 13.15 -11.31 -5.75
N ILE A 5 12.20 -12.25 -5.87
CA ILE A 5 11.00 -12.30 -5.02
C ILE A 5 11.39 -12.76 -3.61
N LEU A 6 12.24 -13.80 -3.51
CA LEU A 6 12.73 -14.32 -2.23
C LEU A 6 13.53 -13.25 -1.46
N SER A 7 14.36 -12.48 -2.16
CA SER A 7 15.10 -11.36 -1.58
C SER A 7 14.17 -10.24 -1.06
N ARG A 8 13.10 -9.89 -1.79
CA ARG A 8 12.13 -8.90 -1.32
C ARG A 8 11.34 -9.38 -0.10
N VAL A 9 10.92 -10.64 -0.10
CA VAL A 9 10.21 -11.25 1.04
C VAL A 9 11.09 -11.27 2.29
N LEU A 10 12.37 -11.63 2.14
CA LEU A 10 13.33 -11.63 3.23
C LEU A 10 13.57 -10.22 3.80
N MET A 11 13.70 -9.21 2.93
CA MET A 11 13.87 -7.82 3.36
C MET A 11 12.64 -7.27 4.10
N ILE A 12 11.43 -7.63 3.65
CA ILE A 12 10.19 -7.26 4.33
C ILE A 12 10.11 -7.95 5.70
N ALA A 13 10.45 -9.24 5.79
CA ALA A 13 10.47 -9.97 7.06
C ALA A 13 11.46 -9.36 8.06
N ILE A 14 12.67 -9.02 7.62
CA ILE A 14 13.68 -8.34 8.44
C ILE A 14 13.17 -6.97 8.91
N ALA A 15 12.55 -6.19 8.03
CA ALA A 15 11.97 -4.89 8.39
C ALA A 15 10.81 -4.99 9.41
N CYS A 16 10.03 -6.08 9.37
CA CYS A 16 8.98 -6.34 10.35
C CYS A 16 9.56 -6.71 11.73
N VAL A 17 10.61 -7.54 11.77
CA VAL A 17 11.28 -7.92 13.03
C VAL A 17 11.98 -6.73 13.68
N LEU A 18 12.62 -5.88 12.89
CA LEU A 18 13.31 -4.68 13.39
C LEU A 18 12.34 -3.60 13.94
N ARG A 19 11.03 -3.69 13.64
CA ARG A 19 10.01 -2.79 14.21
C ARG A 19 9.54 -3.20 15.62
N VAL A 20 9.95 -4.35 16.14
CA VAL A 20 9.51 -4.86 17.46
C VAL A 20 10.28 -4.21 18.64
N GLY A 21 11.26 -3.33 18.37
CA GLY A 21 12.11 -2.73 19.39
C GLY A 21 11.85 -1.26 19.66
N ALA A 22 10.77 -0.93 20.36
CA ALA A 22 10.61 0.24 21.24
C ALA A 22 9.15 0.29 21.68
N THR A 23 8.80 -0.47 22.73
CA THR A 23 7.60 -0.17 23.50
C THR A 23 7.84 1.12 24.26
N GLN A 24 7.80 2.26 23.56
CA GLN A 24 7.46 3.51 24.21
C GLN A 24 6.14 3.22 24.91
N ALA A 25 6.06 3.43 26.22
CA ALA A 25 4.77 3.38 26.90
C ALA A 25 3.82 4.27 26.09
N GLN A 26 2.66 3.74 25.72
CA GLN A 26 1.63 4.56 25.07
C GLN A 26 1.21 5.56 26.13
N ASP A 27 1.54 6.83 25.89
CA ASP A 27 1.20 7.89 26.82
C ASP A 27 -0.31 7.96 26.93
N VAL A 28 -0.80 7.85 28.16
CA VAL A 28 -2.23 7.93 28.45
C VAL A 28 -2.51 9.39 28.77
N PRO A 29 -3.12 10.17 27.87
CA PRO A 29 -3.18 11.62 28.01
C PRO A 29 -3.81 12.02 29.34
N GLY A 30 -3.13 12.83 30.16
CA GLY A 30 -3.65 13.32 31.44
C GLY A 30 -3.53 12.35 32.61
N ILE A 31 -2.92 11.17 32.43
CA ILE A 31 -2.68 10.23 33.54
C ILE A 31 -1.69 10.80 34.55
N GLU A 32 -0.75 11.61 34.09
CA GLU A 32 0.22 12.36 34.89
C GLU A 32 -0.47 13.35 35.84
N ILE A 33 -1.58 13.94 35.39
CA ILE A 33 -2.39 14.86 36.21
C ILE A 33 -3.20 14.05 37.24
N CYS A 34 -3.85 12.96 36.83
CA CYS A 34 -4.64 12.14 37.74
C CYS A 34 -3.79 11.44 38.82
N THR A 35 -2.55 11.05 38.49
CA THR A 35 -1.64 10.41 39.45
C THR A 35 -0.95 11.41 40.39
N ALA A 36 -0.81 12.68 40.00
CA ALA A 36 -0.32 13.74 40.89
C ALA A 36 -1.32 14.10 42.01
N GLU A 37 -2.61 13.76 41.85
CA GLU A 37 -3.64 14.01 42.87
C GLU A 37 -3.44 13.13 44.11
N LYS A 38 -3.49 13.77 45.29
CA LYS A 38 -3.23 13.16 46.60
C LYS A 38 -4.52 12.77 47.32
N LYS A 39 -5.64 13.44 47.04
CA LYS A 39 -6.94 13.09 47.61
C LYS A 39 -7.54 11.92 46.83
N MET A 40 -7.88 10.83 47.53
CA MET A 40 -8.34 9.59 46.88
C MET A 40 -9.64 9.79 46.09
N GLU A 41 -10.55 10.64 46.56
CA GLU A 41 -11.81 10.96 45.88
C GLU A 41 -11.58 11.69 44.56
N ARG A 42 -10.69 12.70 44.56
CA ARG A 42 -10.35 13.44 43.34
C ARG A 42 -9.52 12.60 42.36
N ARG A 43 -8.60 11.76 42.86
CA ARG A 43 -7.84 10.83 42.01
C ARG A 43 -8.79 9.87 41.29
N THR A 44 -9.75 9.30 42.02
CA THR A 44 -10.74 8.37 41.45
C THR A 44 -11.62 9.06 40.40
N SER A 45 -12.11 10.27 40.70
CA SER A 45 -12.90 11.07 39.76
C SER A 45 -12.12 11.45 38.50
N CYS A 46 -10.85 11.85 38.64
CA CYS A 46 -9.98 12.15 37.51
C CYS A 46 -9.77 10.92 36.61
N LEU A 47 -9.40 9.78 37.22
CA LEU A 47 -9.20 8.52 36.50
C LEU A 47 -10.48 8.07 35.77
N GLN A 48 -11.65 8.22 36.39
CA GLN A 48 -12.93 7.90 35.75
C GLN A 48 -13.18 8.75 34.51
N SER A 49 -12.95 10.07 34.61
CA SER A 49 -13.10 10.97 33.46
C SER A 49 -12.11 10.66 32.34
N ASN A 50 -10.88 10.25 32.71
CA ASN A 50 -9.84 9.82 31.77
C ASN A 50 -10.26 8.54 31.02
N VAL A 51 -10.76 7.53 31.74
CA VAL A 51 -11.28 6.29 31.13
C VAL A 51 -12.42 6.59 30.16
N ASN A 52 -13.37 7.46 30.54
CA ASN A 52 -14.47 7.85 29.65
C ASN A 52 -13.96 8.55 28.37
N PHE A 53 -12.97 9.43 28.51
CA PHE A 53 -12.34 10.09 27.37
C PHE A 53 -11.63 9.10 26.44
N LEU A 54 -10.84 8.18 27.00
CA LEU A 54 -10.13 7.14 26.25
C LEU A 54 -11.11 6.23 25.53
N GLN A 55 -12.18 5.78 26.21
CA GLN A 55 -13.18 4.92 25.61
C GLN A 55 -13.89 5.61 24.43
N GLY A 56 -14.26 6.89 24.60
CA GLY A 56 -14.80 7.69 23.49
C GLY A 56 -13.82 7.85 22.33
N THR A 57 -12.53 8.04 22.62
CA THR A 57 -11.48 8.16 21.61
C THR A 57 -11.27 6.85 20.85
N ILE A 58 -11.19 5.71 21.56
CA ILE A 58 -11.06 4.37 20.96
C ILE A 58 -12.25 4.08 20.05
N SER A 59 -13.48 4.35 20.50
CA SER A 59 -14.68 4.16 19.66
C SER A 59 -14.64 5.00 18.38
N ARG A 60 -14.18 6.26 18.46
CA ARG A 60 -13.98 7.10 17.29
C ARG A 60 -12.89 6.55 16.37
N LEU A 61 -11.78 6.08 16.92
CA LEU A 61 -10.67 5.54 16.14
C LEU A 61 -11.09 4.27 15.38
N VAL A 62 -11.87 3.39 16.03
CA VAL A 62 -12.41 2.16 15.43
C VAL A 62 -13.35 2.51 14.27
N THR A 63 -14.26 3.45 14.47
CA THR A 63 -15.22 3.86 13.42
C THR A 63 -14.53 4.54 12.25
N ASP A 64 -13.61 5.47 12.49
CA ASP A 64 -12.82 6.13 11.44
C ASP A 64 -11.95 5.13 10.65
N SER A 65 -11.29 4.20 11.35
CA SER A 65 -10.49 3.15 10.71
C SER A 65 -11.36 2.22 9.86
N GLY A 66 -12.53 1.83 10.37
CA GLY A 66 -13.50 1.04 9.61
C GLY A 66 -13.94 1.75 8.32
N GLN A 67 -14.31 3.03 8.42
CA GLN A 67 -14.68 3.83 7.25
C GLN A 67 -13.55 3.94 6.21
N LYS A 68 -12.30 4.09 6.66
CA LYS A 68 -11.13 4.11 5.78
C LYS A 68 -10.92 2.77 5.07
N ILE A 69 -11.11 1.65 5.76
CA ILE A 69 -11.02 0.31 5.18
C ILE A 69 -12.12 0.12 4.12
N ASP A 70 -13.36 0.48 4.43
CA ASP A 70 -14.48 0.36 3.49
C ASP A 70 -14.27 1.23 2.24
N ALA A 71 -13.80 2.46 2.42
CA ALA A 71 -13.45 3.34 1.31
C ALA A 71 -12.31 2.78 0.45
N ALA A 72 -11.30 2.16 1.07
CA ALA A 72 -10.21 1.50 0.35
C ALA A 72 -10.71 0.28 -0.43
N ASN A 73 -11.58 -0.55 0.16
CA ASN A 73 -12.16 -1.71 -0.52
C ASN A 73 -12.96 -1.30 -1.77
N ARG A 74 -13.79 -0.26 -1.68
CA ARG A 74 -14.51 0.28 -2.85
C ARG A 74 -13.56 0.76 -3.96
N ARG A 75 -12.42 1.36 -3.58
CA ARG A 75 -11.39 1.76 -4.56
C ARG A 75 -10.72 0.55 -5.20
N ILE A 76 -10.49 -0.53 -4.44
CA ILE A 76 -9.95 -1.79 -4.97
C ILE A 76 -10.92 -2.37 -6.00
N GLU A 77 -12.21 -2.47 -5.68
CA GLU A 77 -13.23 -2.98 -6.61
C GLU A 77 -13.28 -2.16 -7.91
N ALA A 78 -13.28 -0.83 -7.83
CA ALA A 78 -13.26 0.05 -9.01
C ALA A 78 -11.97 -0.10 -9.85
N LEU A 79 -10.83 -0.33 -9.20
CA LEU A 79 -9.57 -0.59 -9.90
C LEU A 79 -9.57 -1.97 -10.57
N GLU A 80 -10.14 -2.99 -9.93
CA GLU A 80 -10.29 -4.33 -10.50
C GLU A 80 -11.16 -4.32 -11.76
N THR A 81 -12.28 -3.59 -11.75
CA THR A 81 -13.12 -3.43 -12.96
C THR A 81 -12.36 -2.72 -14.07
N THR A 82 -11.63 -1.66 -13.74
CA THR A 82 -10.80 -0.91 -14.71
C THR A 82 -9.72 -1.80 -15.31
N VAL A 83 -9.05 -2.62 -14.49
CA VAL A 83 -8.03 -3.58 -14.95
C VAL A 83 -8.65 -4.64 -15.85
N ALA A 84 -9.85 -5.14 -15.53
CA ALA A 84 -10.56 -6.11 -16.38
C ALA A 84 -10.92 -5.50 -17.75
N GLU A 85 -11.41 -4.28 -17.78
CA GLU A 85 -11.72 -3.54 -19.01
C GLU A 85 -10.47 -3.26 -19.85
N LEU A 86 -9.39 -2.79 -19.22
CA LEU A 86 -8.10 -2.59 -19.88
C LEU A 86 -7.53 -3.90 -20.46
N ARG A 87 -7.66 -5.03 -19.75
CA ARG A 87 -7.26 -6.34 -20.28
C ARG A 87 -8.06 -6.72 -21.53
N LYS A 88 -9.37 -6.42 -21.55
CA LYS A 88 -10.23 -6.68 -22.70
C LYS A 88 -9.84 -5.82 -23.91
N THR A 89 -9.66 -4.52 -23.72
CA THR A 89 -9.23 -3.61 -24.80
C THR A 89 -7.86 -3.98 -25.36
N VAL A 90 -6.92 -4.38 -24.50
CA VAL A 90 -5.61 -4.89 -24.95
C VAL A 90 -5.75 -6.16 -25.79
N ALA A 91 -6.62 -7.10 -25.39
CA ALA A 91 -6.88 -8.30 -26.18
C ALA A 91 -7.49 -7.94 -27.56
N GLU A 92 -8.48 -7.06 -27.60
CA GLU A 92 -9.10 -6.60 -28.85
C GLU A 92 -8.10 -5.90 -29.78
N LEU A 93 -7.22 -5.04 -29.25
CA LEU A 93 -6.17 -4.38 -30.02
C LEU A 93 -5.11 -5.37 -30.52
N GLN A 94 -4.74 -6.38 -29.73
CA GLN A 94 -3.83 -7.43 -30.18
C GLN A 94 -4.42 -8.25 -31.33
N GLU A 95 -5.71 -8.59 -31.25
CA GLU A 95 -6.42 -9.29 -32.32
C GLU A 95 -6.59 -8.41 -33.57
N ALA A 96 -6.91 -7.12 -33.41
CA ALA A 96 -6.96 -6.17 -34.51
C ALA A 96 -5.59 -6.01 -35.21
N ARG A 97 -4.50 -5.96 -34.44
CA ARG A 97 -3.13 -5.90 -34.97
C ARG A 97 -2.77 -7.15 -35.78
N LYS A 98 -3.20 -8.34 -35.36
CA LYS A 98 -2.99 -9.59 -36.12
C LYS A 98 -3.75 -9.62 -37.44
N LYS A 99 -4.87 -8.89 -37.54
CA LYS A 99 -5.72 -8.80 -38.74
C LYS A 99 -5.31 -7.69 -39.71
N GLN A 100 -4.48 -6.74 -39.29
CA GLN A 100 -3.89 -5.75 -40.20
C GLN A 100 -2.70 -6.37 -40.97
N PRO A 101 -2.62 -6.19 -42.30
CA PRO A 101 -1.40 -6.50 -43.03
C PRO A 101 -0.24 -5.70 -42.44
N GLN A 102 0.85 -6.39 -42.08
CA GLN A 102 2.09 -5.70 -41.72
C GLN A 102 2.48 -4.82 -42.92
N PRO A 103 2.72 -3.50 -42.75
CA PRO A 103 3.32 -2.72 -43.81
C PRO A 103 4.66 -3.38 -44.17
N PRO A 104 4.99 -3.52 -45.46
CA PRO A 104 6.14 -4.28 -45.89
C PRO A 104 7.38 -3.72 -45.20
N VAL A 105 8.11 -4.60 -44.52
CA VAL A 105 9.51 -4.37 -44.20
C VAL A 105 10.16 -4.08 -45.55
N LYS A 106 10.56 -2.83 -45.78
CA LYS A 106 11.38 -2.49 -46.93
C LYS A 106 12.72 -3.19 -46.73
N GLU A 107 12.80 -4.41 -47.24
CA GLU A 107 14.05 -4.98 -47.69
C GLU A 107 14.54 -4.11 -48.85
N GLY A 108 15.55 -3.30 -48.57
CA GLY A 108 16.31 -2.57 -49.57
C GLY A 108 17.66 -2.25 -48.93
N GLY A 109 18.78 -2.74 -49.40
CA GLY A 109 19.05 -3.70 -50.46
C GLY A 109 20.51 -4.11 -50.28
N LYS A 110 20.82 -5.39 -50.51
CA LYS A 110 22.20 -5.79 -50.80
C LYS A 110 22.48 -5.36 -52.23
N ASP A 111 23.41 -4.44 -52.42
CA ASP A 111 24.20 -4.39 -53.65
C ASP A 111 25.68 -4.17 -53.31
N ASN A 112 26.40 -5.28 -53.46
CA ASN A 112 27.80 -5.47 -53.83
C ASN A 112 28.96 -5.01 -52.93
N ALA A 113 29.76 -6.03 -52.59
CA ALA A 113 31.14 -5.95 -52.16
C ALA A 113 32.10 -5.82 -53.37
N LYS A 114 33.05 -4.87 -53.32
CA LYS A 114 34.43 -4.94 -53.83
C LYS A 114 35.12 -3.62 -53.46
N GLU A 115 36.05 -3.61 -52.50
CA GLU A 115 37.49 -3.90 -52.65
C GLU A 115 38.30 -2.61 -52.88
N SER A 116 39.47 -2.59 -52.22
CA SER A 116 40.66 -1.76 -52.45
C SER A 116 40.80 -0.45 -51.67
N GLY A 117 41.91 -0.38 -50.93
CA GLY A 117 42.26 0.67 -50.01
C GLY A 117 42.99 1.86 -50.62
N LYS A 118 43.14 2.88 -49.78
CA LYS A 118 44.37 3.63 -49.52
C LYS A 118 44.15 4.48 -48.27
#